data_AF-A0A7R9MHY6-F1
#
_entry.id   AF-A0A7R9MHY6-F1
#
_cell.length_a   1.000
_cell.length_b   1.000
_cell.length_c   1.000
_cell.angle_alpha   90.00
_cell.angle_beta   90.00
_cell.angle_gamma   90.00
#
_symmetry.space_group_name_H-M   'P 1'
#
loop_
_entity.id
_entity.type
_entity.pdbx_description
1 polymer ?
#
loop_
_entity_poly.entity_id
_entity_poly.type
_entity_poly.pdbx_seq_one_letter_code
_entity_poly.pdbx_strand_id
1 'polypeptide(L)'
;WHGSDHGLDIGFIFGAPFRDTYVSNASDSQLLNERRVSLSAMETVANFARYGNPGKQESIEWQPYYETNKKDIINPYFEFTRRYFSDSPFGVGFKYECNHFWHKYVLAN
;
A
#
# COMPACT_ATOMS: atom_id res chain seq x y z
N TRP A 1 12.80 11.29 7.81
CA TRP A 1 11.63 12.19 7.90
C TRP A 1 10.98 12.39 6.54
N HIS A 2 11.72 12.31 5.43
CA HIS A 2 11.10 12.11 4.11
C HIS A 2 10.36 10.77 4.07
N GLY A 3 9.07 10.82 3.72
CA GLY A 3 8.18 9.67 3.57
C GLY A 3 8.10 9.21 2.11
N SER A 4 6.94 8.70 1.69
CA SER A 4 6.66 8.42 0.29
C SER A 4 5.99 9.64 -0.36
N ASP A 5 6.61 10.18 -1.40
CA ASP A 5 6.07 11.29 -2.19
C ASP A 5 5.06 10.80 -3.23
N HIS A 6 4.29 11.75 -3.76
CA HIS A 6 3.31 11.51 -4.81
C HIS A 6 3.98 10.95 -6.08
N GLY A 7 3.46 9.84 -6.59
CA GLY A 7 3.90 9.21 -7.83
C GLY A 7 5.11 8.27 -7.69
N LEU A 8 5.71 8.14 -6.50
CA LEU A 8 6.81 7.18 -6.29
C LEU A 8 6.35 5.73 -6.51
N ASP A 9 5.12 5.42 -6.12
CA ASP A 9 4.46 4.12 -6.26
C ASP A 9 4.38 3.64 -7.72
N ILE A 10 4.23 4.57 -8.68
CA ILE A 10 4.19 4.26 -10.11
C ILE A 10 5.43 3.46 -10.52
N GLY A 11 6.62 3.89 -10.11
CA GLY A 11 7.86 3.19 -10.44
C GLY A 11 7.86 1.75 -9.95
N PHE A 12 7.36 1.50 -8.73
CA PHE A 12 7.30 0.16 -8.14
C PHE A 12 6.26 -0.72 -8.81
N ILE A 13 5.08 -0.19 -9.17
CA ILE A 13 4.04 -0.92 -9.90
C ILE A 13 4.53 -1.34 -11.29
N PHE A 14 5.36 -0.53 -11.94
CA PHE A 14 5.91 -0.80 -13.27
C PHE A 14 7.32 -1.43 -13.27
N GLY A 15 7.75 -1.98 -12.13
CA GLY A 15 8.97 -2.77 -12.04
C GLY A 15 10.27 -1.97 -12.22
N ALA A 16 10.29 -0.67 -11.90
CA ALA A 16 11.50 0.15 -11.99
C ALA A 16 12.73 -0.47 -11.29
N PRO A 17 12.63 -1.10 -10.11
CA PRO A 17 13.75 -1.79 -9.46
C PRO A 17 14.37 -2.97 -10.22
N PHE A 18 13.74 -3.41 -11.31
CA PHE A 18 14.23 -4.47 -12.19
C PHE A 18 14.87 -3.94 -13.48
N ARG A 19 14.86 -2.62 -13.72
CA ARG A 19 15.42 -2.01 -14.92
C ARG A 19 16.90 -1.66 -14.72
N ASP A 20 17.73 -1.90 -15.74
CA ASP A 20 19.18 -1.68 -15.68
C ASP A 20 19.57 -0.25 -15.27
N THR A 21 18.82 0.75 -15.73
CA THR A 21 19.04 2.17 -15.40
C THR A 21 18.80 2.52 -13.94
N TYR A 22 18.06 1.69 -13.21
CA TYR A 22 17.79 1.86 -11.79
C TYR A 22 18.87 1.20 -10.93
N VAL A 23 19.35 0.04 -11.38
CA VAL A 23 20.39 -0.76 -10.72
C VAL A 23 21.72 -0.01 -10.59
N SER A 24 22.04 0.88 -11.54
CA SER A 24 23.31 1.62 -11.55
C SER A 24 23.50 2.59 -10.37
N ASN A 25 22.43 2.95 -9.65
CA ASN A 25 22.43 4.02 -8.66
C ASN A 25 22.15 3.56 -7.21
N ALA A 26 21.89 2.27 -6.99
CA ALA A 26 21.51 1.72 -5.69
C ALA A 26 22.51 0.69 -5.17
N SER A 27 22.67 0.57 -3.86
CA SER A 27 23.42 -0.55 -3.28
C SER A 27 22.63 -1.86 -3.40
N ASP A 28 23.32 -3.01 -3.39
CA ASP A 28 22.69 -4.33 -3.49
C ASP A 28 21.59 -4.55 -2.43
N SER A 29 21.81 -4.07 -1.21
CA SER A 29 20.83 -4.21 -0.11
C SER A 29 19.62 -3.29 -0.25
N GLN A 30 19.80 -2.09 -0.82
CA GLN A 30 18.69 -1.18 -1.16
C GLN A 30 17.84 -1.80 -2.27
N LEU A 31 18.51 -2.26 -3.32
CA LEU A 31 17.89 -2.84 -4.50
C LEU A 31 17.09 -4.10 -4.17
N LEU A 32 17.60 -4.96 -3.28
CA LEU A 32 16.86 -6.13 -2.79
C LEU A 32 15.54 -5.76 -2.12
N ASN A 33 15.54 -4.73 -1.26
CA ASN A 33 14.32 -4.28 -0.59
C ASN A 33 13.35 -3.62 -1.56
N GLU A 34 13.85 -2.82 -2.51
CA GLU A 34 13.02 -2.15 -3.51
C GLU A 34 12.37 -3.15 -4.47
N ARG A 35 13.11 -4.18 -4.89
CA ARG A 35 12.58 -5.29 -5.69
C ARG A 35 11.50 -6.07 -4.94
N ARG A 36 11.66 -6.30 -3.64
CA ARG A 36 10.62 -6.96 -2.82
C ARG A 36 9.33 -6.15 -2.79
N VAL A 37 9.42 -4.85 -2.51
CA VAL A 37 8.24 -3.95 -2.50
C VAL A 37 7.59 -3.91 -3.89
N SER A 38 8.40 -3.82 -4.95
CA SER A 38 7.92 -3.81 -6.33
C SER A 38 7.22 -5.11 -6.71
N LEU A 39 7.76 -6.28 -6.31
CA LEU A 39 7.11 -7.57 -6.54
C LEU A 39 5.76 -7.67 -5.82
N SER A 40 5.68 -7.25 -4.56
CA SER A 40 4.41 -7.25 -3.82
C SER A 40 3.38 -6.36 -4.52
N ALA A 41 3.75 -5.13 -4.93
CA ALA A 41 2.85 -4.22 -5.63
C ALA A 41 2.39 -4.78 -6.99
N MET A 42 3.32 -5.32 -7.78
CA MET A 42 3.02 -5.96 -9.07
C MET A 42 2.12 -7.18 -8.91
N GLU A 43 2.39 -8.05 -7.93
CA GLU A 43 1.58 -9.22 -7.63
C GLU A 43 0.16 -8.82 -7.22
N THR A 44 0.01 -7.82 -6.34
CA THR A 44 -1.29 -7.26 -5.96
C THR A 44 -2.08 -6.81 -7.19
N VAL A 45 -1.48 -5.97 -8.04
CA VAL A 45 -2.17 -5.43 -9.22
C VAL A 45 -2.54 -6.55 -10.20
N ALA A 46 -1.64 -7.51 -10.42
CA ALA A 46 -1.88 -8.65 -11.30
C ALA A 46 -3.01 -9.56 -10.77
N ASN A 47 -3.02 -9.86 -9.48
CA ASN A 47 -4.06 -10.67 -8.85
C ASN A 47 -5.41 -9.97 -8.92
N PHE A 48 -5.46 -8.67 -8.63
CA PHE A 48 -6.69 -7.89 -8.78
C PHE A 48 -7.21 -7.91 -10.22
N ALA A 49 -6.34 -7.67 -11.21
CA ALA A 49 -6.73 -7.67 -12.62
C ALA A 49 -7.25 -9.05 -13.08
N ARG A 50 -6.73 -10.14 -12.53
CA ARG A 50 -7.11 -11.51 -12.92
C ARG A 50 -8.33 -12.05 -12.18
N TYR A 51 -8.44 -11.77 -10.88
CA TYR A 51 -9.40 -12.43 -9.98
C TYR A 51 -10.38 -11.47 -9.31
N GLY A 52 -10.19 -10.16 -9.44
CA GLY A 52 -10.93 -9.16 -8.65
C GLY A 52 -10.53 -9.14 -7.17
N ASN A 53 -9.52 -9.92 -6.77
CA ASN A 53 -8.99 -9.98 -5.40
C ASN A 53 -7.47 -9.73 -5.44
N PRO A 54 -6.95 -8.66 -4.80
CA PRO A 54 -5.52 -8.35 -4.76
C PRO A 54 -4.68 -9.34 -3.93
N GLY A 55 -5.30 -10.02 -2.96
CA GLY A 55 -4.63 -11.03 -2.15
C GLY A 55 -4.41 -12.33 -2.92
N LYS A 56 -3.54 -13.19 -2.40
CA LYS A 56 -3.55 -14.62 -2.80
C LYS A 56 -4.89 -15.20 -2.39
N GLN A 57 -5.44 -16.11 -3.19
CA GLN A 57 -6.63 -16.87 -2.83
C GLN A 57 -6.41 -17.43 -1.41
N GLU A 58 -7.34 -17.14 -0.48
CA GLU A 58 -7.28 -17.50 0.96
C GLU A 58 -6.31 -16.71 1.87
N SER A 59 -5.65 -15.64 1.39
CA SER A 59 -4.84 -14.78 2.27
C SER A 59 -5.73 -13.86 3.14
N ILE A 60 -5.57 -13.98 4.45
CA ILE A 60 -6.22 -13.15 5.48
C ILE A 60 -5.68 -11.70 5.46
N GLU A 61 -4.57 -11.44 4.78
CA GLU A 61 -3.82 -10.17 4.91
C GLU A 61 -4.47 -8.99 4.19
N TRP A 62 -5.28 -9.21 3.15
CA TRP A 62 -5.95 -8.13 2.42
C TRP A 62 -7.47 -8.32 2.46
N GLN A 63 -8.08 -7.83 3.54
CA GLN A 63 -9.54 -7.82 3.67
C GLN A 63 -10.16 -6.78 2.71
N PRO A 64 -11.33 -7.06 2.11
CA PRO A 64 -12.09 -6.06 1.38
C PRO A 64 -12.36 -4.82 2.23
N TYR A 65 -12.48 -3.67 1.58
CA TYR A 65 -12.93 -2.46 2.25
C TYR A 65 -14.32 -2.68 2.86
N TYR A 66 -14.48 -2.31 4.13
CA TYR A 66 -15.76 -2.28 4.81
C TYR A 66 -15.87 -1.02 5.65
N GLU A 67 -17.09 -0.50 5.78
CA GLU A 67 -17.40 0.60 6.70
C GLU A 67 -17.95 0.02 8.00
N THR A 68 -17.31 0.34 9.12
CA THR A 68 -17.97 0.23 10.42
C THR A 68 -19.04 1.31 10.52
N ASN A 69 -20.13 1.05 11.26
CA ASN A 69 -21.31 1.94 11.36
C ASN A 69 -20.96 3.44 11.27
N LYS A 70 -21.74 4.18 10.45
CA LYS A 70 -21.58 5.57 9.93
C LYS A 70 -21.03 6.69 10.85
N LYS A 71 -20.74 6.41 12.12
CA LYS A 71 -20.20 7.36 13.11
C LYS A 71 -18.70 7.20 13.33
N ASP A 72 -18.13 6.01 13.10
CA ASP A 72 -16.70 5.74 13.25
C ASP A 72 -16.21 5.06 11.97
N ILE A 73 -15.46 5.79 11.14
CA ILE A 73 -14.89 5.30 9.89
C ILE A 73 -13.58 4.56 10.21
N ILE A 74 -13.66 3.28 10.57
CA ILE A 74 -12.50 2.41 10.77
C ILE A 74 -12.30 1.61 9.49
N ASN A 75 -11.68 2.24 8.50
CA ASN A 75 -11.47 1.63 7.19
C ASN A 75 -10.20 0.78 7.20
N PRO A 76 -10.25 -0.48 6.71
CA PRO A 76 -9.04 -1.26 6.52
C PRO A 76 -8.16 -0.63 5.43
N TYR A 77 -6.85 -0.76 5.60
CA TYR A 77 -5.86 -0.40 4.61
C TYR A 77 -4.75 -1.43 4.57
N PHE A 78 -4.00 -1.40 3.49
CA PHE A 78 -2.86 -2.28 3.27
C PHE A 78 -1.61 -1.44 3.01
N GLU A 79 -0.54 -1.69 3.76
CA GLU A 79 0.69 -0.92 3.71
C GLU A 79 1.76 -1.63 2.87
N PHE A 80 2.17 -1.01 1.77
CA PHE A 80 3.33 -1.45 1.00
C PHE A 80 4.61 -0.89 1.63
N THR A 81 5.33 -1.73 2.37
CA THR A 81 6.54 -1.31 3.09
C THR A 81 7.68 -2.30 2.86
N ARG A 82 8.92 -1.86 3.11
CA ARG A 82 10.09 -2.74 3.07
C ARG A 82 10.04 -3.87 4.12
N ARG A 83 9.19 -3.72 5.13
CA ARG A 83 8.91 -4.68 6.20
C ARG A 83 7.70 -5.56 5.92
N TYR A 84 7.25 -5.61 4.66
CA TYR A 84 6.13 -6.43 4.21
C TYR A 84 6.12 -7.87 4.77
N PHE A 85 7.29 -8.49 4.94
CA PHE A 85 7.45 -9.86 5.44
C PHE A 85 7.75 -9.96 6.94
N SER A 86 7.87 -8.84 7.66
CA SER A 86 8.21 -8.81 9.09
C SER A 86 7.13 -8.17 9.97
N ASP A 87 6.33 -7.27 9.41
CA ASP A 87 5.21 -6.60 10.10
C ASP A 87 3.90 -6.97 9.39
N SER A 88 2.77 -6.98 10.12
CA SER A 88 1.46 -7.17 9.48
C SER A 88 1.17 -5.96 8.58
N PRO A 89 0.99 -6.14 7.25
CA PRO A 89 0.71 -5.04 6.33
C PRO A 89 -0.73 -4.52 6.44
N PHE A 90 -1.57 -5.20 7.21
CA PHE A 90 -2.95 -4.83 7.43
C PHE A 90 -3.07 -3.86 8.60
N GLY A 91 -3.76 -2.73 8.37
CA GLY A 91 -4.12 -1.79 9.41
C GLY A 91 -5.55 -1.31 9.26
N VAL A 92 -6.03 -0.58 10.27
CA VAL A 92 -7.37 0.01 10.28
C VAL A 92 -7.33 1.47 10.74
N GLY A 93 -8.23 2.30 10.22
CA GLY A 93 -8.40 3.68 10.69
C GLY A 93 -7.26 4.63 10.29
N PHE A 94 -6.64 4.43 9.11
CA PHE A 94 -5.57 5.30 8.64
C PHE A 94 -6.02 6.76 8.59
N LYS A 95 -5.30 7.64 9.32
CA LYS A 95 -5.60 9.08 9.43
C LYS A 95 -7.06 9.37 9.82
N TYR A 96 -7.66 8.51 10.65
CA TYR A 96 -9.05 8.65 11.09
C TYR A 96 -9.37 10.04 11.63
N GLU A 97 -8.54 10.60 12.51
CA GLU A 97 -8.75 11.92 13.11
C GLU A 97 -8.81 13.04 12.06
N CYS A 98 -7.95 12.96 11.04
CA CYS A 98 -7.96 13.92 9.93
C CYS A 98 -9.24 13.80 9.12
N ASN A 99 -9.62 12.58 8.74
CA ASN A 99 -10.86 12.33 8.00
C ASN A 99 -12.08 12.83 8.79
N HIS A 100 -12.16 12.47 10.08
CA HIS A 100 -13.22 12.92 10.99
C HIS A 100 -13.29 14.45 11.05
N PHE A 101 -12.15 15.14 11.16
CA PHE A 101 -12.11 16.59 11.21
C PHE A 101 -12.70 17.22 9.94
N TRP A 102 -12.25 16.80 8.76
CA TRP A 102 -12.72 17.34 7.48
C TRP A 102 -14.22 17.10 7.27
N HIS A 103 -14.68 15.88 7.50
CA HIS A 103 -16.09 15.53 7.29
C HIS A 103 -17.03 16.20 8.29
N LYS A 104 -16.62 16.32 9.56
CA LYS A 104 -17.49 16.83 10.62
C LYS A 104 -17.50 18.35 10.72
N TYR A 105 -16.37 19.01 10.48
CA TYR A 105 -16.24 20.45 10.77
C TYR A 105 -16.04 21.31 9.52
N VAL A 106 -15.58 20.73 8.41
CA VAL A 106 -15.35 21.50 7.18
C VAL A 106 -16.45 21.28 6.15
N LEU A 107 -16.82 20.03 5.88
CA LEU A 107 -17.80 19.67 4.85
C LEU A 107 -19.25 19.68 5.32
N ALA A 108 -19.50 19.77 6.64
CA ALA A 108 -20.84 19.72 7.22
C ALA A 108 -21.54 21.10 7.31
N ASN A 109 -20.88 22.17 6.86
CA ASN A 109 -21.45 23.50 6.66
C ASN A 109 -21.75 23.73 5.18
#